data_AF-A0A258YWQ9-F1
#
_entry.id   AF-A0A258YWQ9-F1
#
_cell.length_a   1.000
_cell.length_b   1.000
_cell.length_c   1.000
_cell.angle_alpha   90.00
_cell.angle_beta   90.00
_cell.angle_gamma   90.00
#
_symmetry.space_group_name_H-M   'P 1'
#
loop_
_entity.id
_entity.type
_entity.pdbx_description
1 polymer ?
#
loop_
_entity_poly.entity_id
_entity_poly.type
_entity_poly.pdbx_seq_one_letter_code
_entity_poly.pdbx_strand_id
1 'polypeptide(L)'
;MPVHVIHGNNTGDLYNMSRLAAEPNSVIRYHGQDAAFTLADRDLFLVHYPHYAQALACTGDYDLVCCGHDHQSSISQVATVKGGHTWLINPGTVGGVGAPPTYIMADLATMQFEIITIEAAPASILPPVTPHI
;
A
#
# COMPACT_ATOMS: atom_id res chain seq x y z
N MET A 1 11.36 -6.61 -12.86
CA MET A 1 10.75 -6.99 -11.57
C MET A 1 9.24 -6.87 -11.73
N PRO A 2 8.43 -7.86 -11.31
CA PRO A 2 6.98 -7.75 -11.38
C PRO A 2 6.49 -6.61 -10.48
N VAL A 3 5.43 -5.91 -10.90
CA VAL A 3 4.82 -4.80 -10.16
C VAL A 3 3.37 -5.15 -9.91
N HIS A 4 2.97 -5.29 -8.64
CA HIS A 4 1.59 -5.60 -8.26
C HIS A 4 0.88 -4.29 -7.92
N VAL A 5 -0.27 -4.04 -8.56
CA VAL A 5 -0.98 -2.76 -8.42
C VAL A 5 -2.46 -2.98 -8.15
N ILE A 6 -2.99 -2.19 -7.21
CA ILE A 6 -4.42 -1.95 -7.00
C ILE A 6 -4.71 -0.49 -7.36
N HIS A 7 -5.95 -0.16 -7.72
CA HIS A 7 -6.33 1.23 -7.96
C HIS A 7 -6.75 1.95 -6.68
N GLY A 8 -6.51 3.26 -6.64
CA GLY A 8 -7.01 4.14 -5.60
C GLY A 8 -8.38 4.71 -5.92
N ASN A 9 -8.72 5.80 -5.23
CA ASN A 9 -10.01 6.48 -5.36
C ASN A 9 -10.02 7.59 -6.41
N ASN A 10 -8.94 7.79 -7.18
CA ASN A 10 -8.89 8.86 -8.16
C ASN A 10 -9.63 8.45 -9.44
N THR A 11 -10.38 9.41 -9.99
CA THR A 11 -11.07 9.21 -11.27
C THR A 11 -10.06 8.86 -12.37
N GLY A 12 -10.26 7.71 -13.00
CA GLY A 12 -9.42 7.23 -14.08
C GLY A 12 -8.39 6.17 -13.66
N ASP A 13 -8.15 5.95 -12.35
CA ASP A 13 -7.19 4.93 -11.89
C ASP A 13 -7.53 3.54 -12.47
N LEU A 14 -8.79 3.13 -12.39
CA LEU A 14 -9.26 1.84 -12.95
C LEU A 14 -8.91 1.72 -14.43
N TYR A 15 -9.23 2.74 -15.23
CA TYR A 15 -9.00 2.72 -16.68
C TYR A 15 -7.49 2.73 -17.01
N ASN A 16 -6.74 3.63 -16.36
CA ASN A 16 -5.31 3.80 -16.62
C ASN A 16 -4.52 2.56 -16.21
N MET A 17 -4.78 1.98 -15.03
CA MET A 17 -4.10 0.78 -14.57
C MET A 17 -4.43 -0.43 -15.45
N SER A 18 -5.69 -0.58 -15.87
CA SER A 18 -6.08 -1.63 -16.82
C SER A 18 -5.36 -1.50 -18.15
N ARG A 19 -5.23 -0.27 -18.68
CA ARG A 19 -4.50 -0.02 -19.92
C ARG A 19 -3.01 -0.34 -19.80
N LEU A 20 -2.35 0.16 -18.75
CA LEU A 20 -0.92 -0.08 -18.52
C LEU A 20 -0.61 -1.57 -18.33
N ALA A 21 -1.48 -2.31 -17.65
CA ALA A 21 -1.34 -3.75 -17.51
C ALA A 21 -1.52 -4.52 -18.83
N ALA A 22 -2.29 -3.97 -19.78
CA ALA A 22 -2.53 -4.59 -21.09
C ALA A 22 -1.44 -4.26 -22.14
N GLU A 23 -0.48 -3.40 -21.82
CA GLU A 23 0.59 -3.06 -22.76
C GLU A 23 1.48 -4.28 -23.06
N PRO A 24 1.96 -4.44 -24.31
CA PRO A 24 2.90 -5.51 -24.64
C PRO A 24 4.14 -5.43 -23.75
N ASN A 25 4.51 -6.56 -23.14
CA ASN A 25 5.65 -6.66 -22.20
C ASN A 25 5.48 -5.87 -20.89
N SER A 26 4.25 -5.50 -20.52
CA SER A 26 4.01 -4.86 -19.22
C SER A 26 4.48 -5.74 -18.07
N VAL A 27 5.16 -5.13 -17.11
CA VAL A 27 5.54 -5.77 -15.84
C VAL A 27 4.45 -5.61 -14.78
N ILE A 28 3.38 -4.88 -15.10
CA ILE A 28 2.30 -4.54 -14.17
C ILE A 28 1.27 -5.67 -14.15
N ARG A 29 1.08 -6.23 -12.96
CA ARG A 29 -0.05 -7.09 -12.62
C ARG A 29 -1.07 -6.27 -11.85
N TYR A 30 -2.13 -5.88 -12.55
CA TYR A 30 -3.24 -5.14 -11.97
C TYR A 30 -4.28 -6.10 -11.39
N HIS A 31 -4.64 -5.91 -10.11
CA HIS A 31 -5.54 -6.80 -9.37
C HIS A 31 -6.96 -6.25 -9.20
N GLY A 32 -7.18 -4.97 -9.48
CA GLY A 32 -8.46 -4.30 -9.23
C GLY A 32 -8.42 -3.43 -7.99
N GLN A 33 -9.46 -3.52 -7.16
CA GLN A 33 -9.64 -2.67 -5.98
C GLN A 33 -8.78 -3.14 -4.79
N ASP A 34 -8.55 -4.44 -4.69
CA ASP A 34 -7.75 -5.10 -3.67
C ASP A 34 -6.97 -6.28 -4.27
N ALA A 35 -6.07 -6.85 -3.48
CA ALA A 35 -5.30 -8.02 -3.87
C ALA A 35 -4.98 -8.90 -2.66
N ALA A 36 -5.15 -10.20 -2.80
CA ALA A 36 -4.63 -11.21 -1.88
C ALA A 36 -3.66 -12.11 -2.64
N PHE A 37 -2.45 -12.29 -2.13
CA PHE A 37 -1.45 -13.17 -2.74
C PHE A 37 -0.37 -13.57 -1.75
N THR A 38 0.29 -14.70 -2.02
CA THR A 38 1.45 -15.15 -1.25
C THR A 38 2.74 -14.70 -1.93
N LEU A 39 3.69 -14.17 -1.16
CA LEU A 39 5.03 -13.80 -1.62
C LEU A 39 6.06 -14.13 -0.54
N ALA A 40 7.14 -14.82 -0.92
CA ALA A 40 8.19 -15.27 0.01
C ALA A 40 7.62 -16.03 1.22
N ASP A 41 6.67 -16.93 0.97
CA ASP A 41 5.96 -17.73 1.99
C ASP A 41 5.20 -16.88 3.04
N ARG A 42 4.83 -15.65 2.69
CA ARG A 42 3.98 -14.75 3.49
C ARG A 42 2.67 -14.49 2.77
N ASP A 43 1.57 -14.50 3.51
CA ASP A 43 0.26 -14.14 2.98
C ASP A 43 0.03 -12.62 3.10
N LEU A 44 -0.12 -11.96 1.95
CA LEU A 44 -0.23 -10.51 1.83
C LEU A 44 -1.62 -10.08 1.37
N PHE A 45 -2.08 -8.94 1.88
CA PHE A 45 -3.26 -8.25 1.38
C PHE A 45 -2.97 -6.77 1.07
N LEU A 46 -3.48 -6.26 -0.04
CA LEU A 46 -3.39 -4.86 -0.44
C LEU A 46 -4.80 -4.27 -0.56
N VAL A 47 -5.05 -3.12 0.05
CA VAL A 47 -6.28 -2.34 -0.13
C VAL A 47 -6.01 -0.86 0.06
N HIS A 48 -6.64 0.01 -0.72
CA HIS A 48 -6.32 1.44 -0.67
C HIS A 48 -6.64 2.09 0.69
N TYR A 49 -7.71 1.67 1.36
CA TYR A 49 -8.24 2.37 2.54
C TYR A 49 -7.75 1.81 3.89
N PRO A 50 -7.24 2.65 4.81
CA PRO A 50 -6.73 2.22 6.12
C PRO A 50 -7.75 1.49 7.00
N HIS A 51 -9.02 1.90 6.99
CA HIS A 51 -10.05 1.25 7.82
C HIS A 51 -10.39 -0.17 7.34
N TYR A 52 -10.36 -0.43 6.02
CA TYR A 52 -10.49 -1.79 5.48
C TYR A 52 -9.25 -2.63 5.80
N ALA A 53 -8.07 -2.05 5.66
CA ALA A 53 -6.83 -2.71 6.00
C ALA A 53 -6.77 -3.11 7.49
N GLN A 54 -7.20 -2.21 8.38
CA GLN A 54 -7.34 -2.49 9.81
C GLN A 54 -8.32 -3.64 10.07
N ALA A 55 -9.49 -3.64 9.43
CA ALA A 55 -10.49 -4.70 9.59
C ALA A 55 -9.95 -6.06 9.15
N LEU A 56 -9.22 -6.11 8.03
CA LEU A 56 -8.63 -7.33 7.50
C LEU A 56 -7.42 -7.79 8.31
N ALA A 57 -6.59 -6.87 8.81
CA ALA A 57 -5.48 -7.21 9.70
C ALA A 57 -5.97 -7.88 11.00
N CYS A 58 -7.13 -7.47 11.54
CA CYS A 58 -7.73 -8.10 12.71
C CYS A 58 -8.11 -9.58 12.52
N THR A 59 -8.25 -10.07 11.28
CA THR A 59 -8.67 -11.46 11.01
C THR A 59 -7.61 -12.50 11.37
N GLY A 60 -6.32 -12.15 11.24
CA GLY A 60 -5.21 -13.09 11.30
C GLY A 60 -5.19 -14.08 10.13
N ASP A 61 -5.77 -13.71 8.99
CA ASP A 61 -5.63 -14.45 7.72
C ASP A 61 -4.37 -14.06 6.93
N TYR A 62 -3.73 -12.93 7.27
CA TYR A 62 -2.59 -12.38 6.55
C TYR A 62 -1.43 -12.07 7.50
N ASP A 63 -0.20 -12.25 7.02
CA ASP A 63 1.01 -11.83 7.73
C ASP A 63 1.23 -10.31 7.61
N LEU A 64 0.85 -9.75 6.45
CA LEU A 64 1.02 -8.33 6.10
C LEU A 64 -0.20 -7.80 5.34
N VAL A 65 -0.77 -6.70 5.83
CA VAL A 65 -1.79 -5.91 5.13
C VAL A 65 -1.23 -4.53 4.85
N CYS A 66 -1.25 -4.11 3.58
CA CYS A 66 -0.80 -2.79 3.17
C CYS A 66 -1.98 -1.89 2.78
N CYS A 67 -1.86 -0.60 3.10
CA CYS A 67 -2.82 0.43 2.72
C CYS A 67 -2.20 1.73 2.24
N GLY A 68 -3.05 2.71 1.91
CA GLY A 68 -2.66 4.04 1.49
C GLY A 68 -3.77 5.04 1.83
N HIS A 69 -4.21 5.81 0.82
CA HIS A 69 -5.29 6.81 0.88
C HIS A 69 -5.00 8.06 1.74
N ASP A 70 -4.58 7.93 2.99
CA ASP A 70 -4.42 9.07 3.92
C ASP A 70 -3.08 9.81 3.80
N HIS A 71 -2.17 9.27 2.97
CA HIS A 71 -0.82 9.77 2.72
C HIS A 71 0.13 9.76 3.93
N GLN A 72 -0.27 9.12 5.03
CA GLN A 72 0.51 9.05 6.27
C GLN A 72 1.29 7.74 6.34
N SER A 73 2.62 7.84 6.35
CA SER A 73 3.46 6.66 6.50
C SER A 73 3.36 6.09 7.91
N SER A 74 3.17 4.77 8.01
CA SER A 74 3.07 4.06 9.28
C SER A 74 3.45 2.59 9.14
N ILE A 75 4.03 2.06 10.22
CA ILE A 75 4.31 0.64 10.40
C ILE A 75 3.76 0.27 11.77
N SER A 76 2.83 -0.68 11.83
CA SER A 76 2.18 -1.08 13.08
C SER A 76 1.84 -2.57 13.09
N GLN A 77 1.57 -3.11 14.27
CA GLN A 77 1.03 -4.46 14.44
C GLN A 77 -0.39 -4.38 15.00
N VAL A 78 -1.26 -5.22 14.46
CA VAL A 78 -2.65 -5.34 14.87
C VAL A 78 -2.85 -6.70 15.52
N ALA A 79 -3.42 -6.72 16.72
CA ALA A 79 -3.81 -7.95 17.38
C ALA A 79 -4.97 -8.62 16.61
N THR A 80 -4.87 -9.93 16.40
CA THR A 80 -5.82 -10.69 15.60
C THR A 80 -6.80 -11.48 16.46
N VAL A 81 -7.97 -11.77 15.91
CA VAL A 81 -8.99 -12.61 16.56
C VAL A 81 -8.54 -14.07 16.76
N LYS A 82 -7.46 -14.49 16.09
CA LYS A 82 -6.83 -15.81 16.25
C LYS A 82 -5.75 -15.85 17.34
N GLY A 83 -5.53 -14.75 18.05
CA GLY A 83 -4.55 -14.66 19.14
C GLY A 83 -3.11 -14.38 18.68
N GLY A 84 -2.92 -13.98 17.42
CA GLY A 84 -1.62 -13.56 16.85
C GLY A 84 -1.60 -12.07 16.52
N HIS A 85 -0.64 -11.65 15.70
CA HIS A 85 -0.51 -10.28 15.20
C HIS A 85 -0.33 -10.28 13.68
N THR A 86 -0.87 -9.27 13.01
CA THR A 86 -0.66 -8.98 11.59
C THR A 86 0.04 -7.63 11.45
N TRP A 87 0.98 -7.51 10.53
CA TRP A 87 1.57 -6.21 10.20
C TRP A 87 0.60 -5.39 9.37
N LEU A 88 0.34 -4.14 9.79
CA LEU A 88 -0.43 -3.16 9.05
C LEU A 88 0.49 -2.00 8.67
N ILE A 89 0.67 -1.82 7.36
CA ILE A 89 1.68 -0.91 6.82
C ILE A 89 1.08 0.05 5.80
N ASN A 90 1.42 1.33 5.93
CA ASN A 90 1.10 2.38 4.98
C ASN A 90 2.41 3.05 4.56
N PRO A 91 2.80 3.04 3.28
CA PRO A 91 4.02 3.70 2.83
C PRO A 91 3.91 5.23 2.81
N GLY A 92 2.71 5.79 3.02
CA GLY A 92 2.44 7.20 2.89
C GLY A 92 2.26 7.61 1.43
N THR A 93 2.77 8.79 1.09
CA THR A 93 2.71 9.33 -0.27
C THR A 93 4.09 9.28 -0.91
N VAL A 94 4.24 8.66 -2.09
CA VAL A 94 5.48 8.77 -2.86
C VAL A 94 5.63 10.16 -3.52
N GLY A 95 4.51 10.82 -3.83
CA GLY A 95 4.46 12.10 -4.53
C GLY A 95 4.46 13.34 -3.64
N GLY A 96 4.65 13.19 -2.33
CA GLY A 96 4.67 14.31 -1.38
C GLY A 96 3.32 15.02 -1.16
N VAL A 97 2.18 14.38 -1.38
CA VAL A 97 0.87 15.04 -1.24
C VAL A 97 0.48 15.14 0.24
N GLY A 98 0.53 16.34 0.82
CA GLY A 98 0.12 16.63 2.21
C GLY A 98 1.08 16.12 3.29
N ALA A 99 2.06 15.29 2.93
CA ALA A 99 3.06 14.71 3.82
C ALA A 99 4.40 14.50 3.08
N PRO A 100 5.52 14.32 3.80
CA PRO A 100 6.82 14.07 3.17
C PRO A 100 6.80 12.84 2.24
N PRO A 101 7.45 12.90 1.08
CA PRO A 101 7.45 11.79 0.14
C PRO A 101 8.23 10.60 0.70
N THR A 102 7.57 9.45 0.76
CA THR A 102 8.09 8.23 1.40
C THR A 102 7.71 6.98 0.61
N TYR A 103 8.51 5.92 0.80
CA TYR A 103 8.15 4.55 0.47
C TYR A 103 8.67 3.62 1.57
N ILE A 104 8.26 2.36 1.57
CA ILE A 104 8.74 1.36 2.54
C ILE A 104 9.50 0.26 1.81
N MET A 105 10.69 -0.06 2.34
CA MET A 105 11.44 -1.26 1.98
C MET A 105 11.13 -2.36 2.99
N ALA A 106 10.81 -3.55 2.50
CA ALA A 106 10.42 -4.69 3.33
C ALA A 106 11.34 -5.89 3.08
N ASP A 107 11.88 -6.45 4.16
CA ASP A 107 12.42 -7.81 4.17
C ASP A 107 11.34 -8.77 4.67
N LEU A 108 10.73 -9.52 3.76
CA LEU A 108 9.64 -10.46 4.07
C LEU A 108 10.11 -11.74 4.78
N ALA A 109 11.39 -12.08 4.69
CA ALA A 109 11.91 -13.24 5.42
C ALA A 109 11.94 -12.95 6.92
N THR A 110 12.42 -11.76 7.29
CA THR A 110 12.54 -11.32 8.68
C THR A 110 11.36 -10.48 9.18
N MET A 111 10.45 -10.08 8.27
CA MET A 111 9.36 -9.14 8.52
C MET A 111 9.86 -7.81 9.11
N GLN A 112 10.94 -7.28 8.53
CA GLN A 112 11.49 -5.97 8.88
C GLN A 112 11.12 -4.94 7.83
N PHE A 113 10.85 -3.71 8.28
CA PHE A 113 10.29 -2.65 7.45
C PHE A 113 11.00 -1.33 7.76
N GLU A 114 11.39 -0.60 6.72
CA GLU A 114 12.03 0.71 6.83
C GLU A 114 11.27 1.74 6.00
N ILE A 115 10.87 2.85 6.63
CA ILE A 115 10.34 4.01 5.92
C ILE A 115 11.52 4.80 5.37
N ILE A 116 11.57 4.95 4.05
CA ILE A 116 12.61 5.68 3.35
C ILE A 116 12.01 6.98 2.81
N THR A 117 12.57 8.10 3.26
CA THR A 117 12.21 9.44 2.78
C THR A 117 12.90 9.70 1.45
N ILE A 118 12.15 10.28 0.51
CA ILE A 118 12.67 10.75 -0.77
C ILE A 118 13.07 12.21 -0.60
N GLU A 119 14.28 12.58 -1.01
CA GLU A 119 14.68 13.99 -1.03
C GLU A 119 13.81 14.75 -2.04
N ALA A 120 13.10 15.77 -1.56
CA ALA A 120 12.23 16.59 -2.38
C ALA A 120 12.29 18.05 -1.94
N ALA A 121 12.24 18.98 -2.90
CA ALA A 121 12.22 20.41 -2.58
C ALA A 121 10.92 20.76 -1.83
N PRO A 122 10.92 21.68 -0.84
CA PRO A 122 9.72 21.99 -0.04
C PRO A 122 8.49 22.38 -0.87
N ALA A 123 8.69 23.02 -2.03
CA ALA A 123 7.63 23.42 -2.95
C ALA A 123 6.91 22.25 -3.66
N SER A 124 7.41 21.01 -3.50
CA SER A 124 6.80 19.80 -4.05
C SER A 124 5.77 19.15 -3.13
N ILE A 125 5.66 19.61 -1.87
CA ILE A 125 4.63 19.11 -0.94
C ILE A 125 3.34 19.91 -1.17
N LEU A 126 2.40 19.32 -1.90
CA LEU A 126 1.14 19.96 -2.25
C LEU A 126 0.01 19.44 -1.36
N PRO A 127 -0.96 20.28 -0.96
CA PRO A 127 -2.14 19.80 -0.24
C PRO A 127 -2.96 18.86 -1.14
N PRO A 128 -3.67 17.87 -0.55
CA PRO A 128 -4.54 16.99 -1.31
C PRO A 128 -5.70 17.77 -1.94
N VAL A 129 -6.07 17.39 -3.17
CA VAL A 129 -7.20 18.01 -3.90
C VAL A 129 -8.55 17.55 -3.34
N THR A 130 -8.61 16.34 -2.78
CA THR A 130 -9.80 15.78 -2.14
C THR A 130 -9.49 15.46 -0.68
N PRO A 131 -10.38 15.75 0.28
CA PRO A 131 -10.18 15.33 1.66
C PRO A 131 -10.12 13.80 1.76
N HIS A 132 -9.09 13.30 2.43
CA HIS A 132 -8.97 11.89 2.81
C HIS A 132 -9.51 11.76 4.24
N ILE A 133 -10.51 10.90 4.46
CA ILE A 133 -11.14 10.62 5.76
C ILE A 133 -10.98 9.15 6.10
#